data_AF-A0A645IVX7-F1
#
_entry.id   AF-A0A645IVX7-F1
#
_cell.length_a   1.000
_cell.length_b   1.000
_cell.length_c   1.000
_cell.angle_alpha   90.00
_cell.angle_beta   90.00
_cell.angle_gamma   90.00
#
_symmetry.space_group_name_H-M   'P 1'
#
loop_
_entity.id
_entity.type
_entity.pdbx_description
1 polymer ?
#
loop_
_entity_poly.entity_id
_entity_poly.type
_entity_poly.pdbx_seq_one_letter_code
_entity_poly.pdbx_strand_id
1 'polypeptide(L)'
;MSLVEFLKLSCLILKLLFSLGKQFISWISWRFRKQLPALLLIIGILIFNSLNLYLIEKRSQPTEILVNVPLDYQLSSKTSSLSEVQTEALLENYQLLLSLGIKSRDLFLNLGQIEKALGNTEQAQTYFTAALQIDSDI
;
A
#
# COMPACT_ATOMS: atom_id res chain seq x y z
N MET A 1 -15.68 12.25 -74.26
CA MET A 1 -16.34 12.21 -72.94
C MET A 1 -16.86 13.61 -72.66
N SER A 2 -18.18 13.76 -72.52
CA SER A 2 -18.81 15.08 -72.36
C SER A 2 -18.70 15.59 -70.93
N LEU A 3 -18.74 16.92 -70.73
CA LEU A 3 -18.68 17.54 -69.39
C LEU A 3 -19.80 17.02 -68.46
N VAL A 4 -20.95 16.66 -69.03
CA VAL A 4 -22.09 16.07 -68.32
C VAL A 4 -21.77 14.67 -67.78
N GLU A 5 -21.03 13.85 -68.53
CA GLU A 5 -20.61 12.51 -68.08
C GLU A 5 -19.57 12.61 -66.96
N PHE A 6 -18.67 13.59 -67.04
CA PHE A 6 -17.67 13.85 -65.99
C PHE A 6 -18.33 14.27 -64.66
N LEU A 7 -19.32 15.18 -64.69
CA LEU A 7 -20.09 15.58 -63.50
C LEU A 7 -20.91 14.42 -62.90
N LYS A 8 -21.46 13.54 -63.74
CA LYS A 8 -22.17 12.34 -63.26
C LYS A 8 -21.22 11.36 -62.57
N LEU A 9 -20.02 11.16 -63.12
CA LEU A 9 -19.01 10.28 -62.54
C LEU A 9 -18.49 10.81 -61.20
N SER A 10 -18.19 12.10 -61.10
CA SER A 10 -17.72 12.71 -59.84
C SER A 10 -18.78 12.64 -58.73
N CYS A 11 -20.06 12.83 -59.08
CA CYS A 11 -21.18 12.68 -58.14
C CYS A 11 -21.33 11.24 -57.64
N LEU A 12 -21.16 10.25 -58.53
CA LEU A 12 -21.18 8.82 -58.17
C LEU A 12 -20.03 8.46 -57.22
N ILE A 13 -18.82 8.95 -57.49
CA ILE A 13 -17.65 8.72 -56.63
C ILE A 13 -17.87 9.34 -55.24
N LEU A 14 -18.41 10.57 -55.16
CA LEU A 14 -18.72 11.20 -53.88
C LEU A 14 -19.75 10.39 -53.06
N LYS A 15 -20.81 9.90 -53.71
CA LYS A 15 -21.83 9.06 -53.04
C LYS A 15 -21.24 7.75 -52.55
N LEU A 16 -20.36 7.14 -53.32
CA LEU A 16 -19.70 5.89 -52.96
C LEU A 16 -18.78 6.08 -51.74
N LEU A 17 -17.96 7.14 -51.75
CA LEU A 17 -17.08 7.50 -50.64
C LEU A 17 -17.88 7.80 -49.36
N PHE A 18 -19.00 8.52 -49.48
CA PHE A 18 -19.85 8.82 -48.32
C PHE A 18 -20.53 7.56 -47.75
N SER A 19 -20.96 6.64 -48.60
CA SER A 19 -21.53 5.36 -48.19
C SER A 19 -20.51 4.47 -47.48
N LEU A 20 -19.31 4.35 -48.05
CA LEU A 20 -18.19 3.61 -47.46
C LEU A 20 -17.76 4.21 -46.12
N GLY A 21 -17.71 5.54 -46.02
CA GLY A 21 -17.40 6.24 -44.77
C GLY A 21 -18.38 5.92 -43.65
N LYS A 22 -19.69 5.87 -43.94
CA LYS A 22 -20.71 5.48 -42.95
C LYS A 22 -20.56 4.05 -42.46
N GLN A 23 -20.31 3.10 -43.36
CA GLN A 23 -20.10 1.71 -42.98
C GLN A 23 -18.83 1.53 -42.15
N PHE A 24 -17.76 2.26 -42.49
CA PHE A 24 -16.50 2.25 -41.76
C PHE A 24 -16.64 2.79 -40.32
N ILE A 25 -17.33 3.93 -40.15
CA ILE A 25 -17.60 4.52 -38.82
C ILE A 25 -18.46 3.58 -37.97
N SER A 26 -19.48 2.95 -38.57
CA SER A 26 -20.33 1.98 -37.88
C SER A 26 -19.53 0.75 -37.41
N TRP A 27 -18.67 0.22 -38.27
CA TRP A 27 -17.81 -0.92 -37.96
C TRP A 27 -16.80 -0.61 -36.85
N ILE A 28 -16.14 0.55 -36.91
CA ILE A 28 -15.23 1.02 -35.85
C ILE A 28 -15.97 1.18 -34.53
N SER A 29 -17.11 1.87 -34.54
CA SER A 29 -17.92 2.09 -33.33
C SER A 29 -18.32 0.77 -32.65
N TRP A 30 -18.75 -0.22 -33.44
CA TRP A 30 -19.10 -1.54 -32.93
C TRP A 30 -17.90 -2.29 -32.34
N ARG A 31 -16.74 -2.25 -33.02
CA ARG A 31 -15.49 -2.89 -32.56
C ARG A 31 -15.03 -2.30 -31.23
N PHE A 32 -15.01 -0.97 -31.13
CA PHE A 32 -14.64 -0.27 -29.90
C PHE A 32 -15.63 -0.57 -28.78
N ARG A 33 -16.95 -0.48 -29.02
CA ARG A 33 -17.96 -0.75 -27.99
C ARG A 33 -17.85 -2.16 -27.39
N LYS A 34 -17.39 -3.14 -28.17
CA LYS A 34 -17.23 -4.53 -27.71
C LYS A 34 -15.91 -4.78 -26.97
N GLN A 35 -14.82 -4.11 -27.33
CA GLN A 35 -13.48 -4.35 -26.75
C GLN A 35 -13.10 -3.38 -25.63
N LEU A 36 -13.69 -2.18 -25.59
CA LEU A 36 -13.45 -1.18 -24.55
C LEU A 36 -13.65 -1.69 -23.11
N PRO A 37 -14.72 -2.43 -22.76
CA PRO A 37 -14.93 -2.84 -21.36
C PRO A 37 -13.86 -3.82 -20.88
N ALA A 38 -13.39 -4.74 -21.75
CA ALA A 38 -12.34 -5.68 -21.40
C ALA A 38 -10.98 -4.98 -21.19
N LEU A 39 -10.66 -4.00 -22.03
CA LEU A 39 -9.44 -3.19 -21.89
C LEU A 39 -9.45 -2.37 -20.60
N LEU A 40 -10.59 -1.73 -20.27
CA LEU A 40 -10.73 -0.98 -19.02
C LEU A 40 -10.58 -1.88 -17.79
N LEU A 41 -11.08 -3.11 -17.85
CA LEU A 41 -10.95 -4.09 -16.77
C LEU A 41 -9.48 -4.51 -16.59
N ILE A 42 -8.76 -4.79 -17.67
CA ILE A 42 -7.32 -5.12 -17.62
C ILE A 42 -6.50 -3.95 -17.07
N ILE A 43 -6.77 -2.73 -17.54
CA ILE A 43 -6.10 -1.53 -17.03
C ILE A 43 -6.40 -1.34 -15.53
N GLY A 44 -7.65 -1.55 -15.11
CA GLY A 44 -8.04 -1.50 -13.70
C GLY A 44 -7.29 -2.51 -12.83
N ILE A 45 -7.16 -3.76 -13.30
CA ILE A 45 -6.40 -4.80 -12.59
C ILE A 45 -4.92 -4.43 -12.51
N LEU A 46 -4.33 -3.91 -13.59
CA LEU A 46 -2.92 -3.49 -13.59
C LEU A 46 -2.67 -2.34 -12.63
N ILE A 47 -3.54 -1.33 -12.62
CA ILE A 47 -3.46 -0.21 -11.67
C ILE A 47 -3.61 -0.74 -10.23
N PHE A 48 -4.61 -1.58 -9.96
CA PHE A 48 -4.84 -2.15 -8.64
C PHE A 48 -3.64 -2.97 -8.15
N ASN A 49 -3.07 -3.83 -9.00
CA ASN A 49 -1.89 -4.63 -8.66
C ASN A 49 -0.65 -3.75 -8.45
N SER A 50 -0.44 -2.73 -9.28
CA SER A 50 0.69 -1.80 -9.12
C SER A 50 0.59 -1.02 -7.81
N LEU A 51 -0.62 -0.60 -7.43
CA LEU A 51 -0.87 0.11 -6.18
C LEU A 51 -0.67 -0.82 -4.98
N ASN A 52 -1.12 -2.07 -5.08
CA ASN A 52 -0.94 -3.07 -4.04
C ASN A 52 0.55 -3.40 -3.82
N LEU A 53 1.31 -3.55 -4.91
CA LEU A 53 2.77 -3.73 -4.85
C LEU A 53 3.47 -2.54 -4.21
N TYR A 54 3.10 -1.31 -4.57
CA TYR A 54 3.64 -0.10 -3.95
C TYR A 54 3.34 -0.02 -2.45
N LEU A 55 2.14 -0.42 -2.03
CA LEU A 55 1.76 -0.45 -0.61
C LEU A 55 2.51 -1.54 0.16
N ILE A 56 2.74 -2.70 -0.46
CA ILE A 56 3.58 -3.76 0.13
C ILE A 56 5.01 -3.25 0.26
N GLU A 57 5.60 -2.68 -0.79
CA GLU A 57 6.97 -2.16 -0.75
C GLU A 57 7.15 -1.04 0.28
N LYS A 58 6.17 -0.15 0.43
CA LYS A 58 6.18 0.86 1.49
C LYS A 58 5.99 0.28 2.90
N ARG A 59 5.33 -0.88 3.06
CA ARG A 59 5.33 -1.66 4.32
C ARG A 59 6.62 -2.45 4.52
N SER A 60 7.29 -2.83 3.44
CA SER A 60 8.48 -3.70 3.44
C SER A 60 9.79 -2.94 3.47
N GLN A 61 9.80 -1.63 3.25
CA GLN A 61 10.91 -0.79 3.70
C GLN A 61 10.74 -0.64 5.22
N PRO A 62 11.53 -1.35 6.06
CA PRO A 62 11.69 -0.90 7.42
C PRO A 62 12.32 0.48 7.26
N THR A 63 11.53 1.52 7.52
CA THR A 63 12.04 2.89 7.51
C THR A 63 13.35 2.84 8.25
N GLU A 64 14.43 3.15 7.55
CA GLU A 64 15.79 3.31 8.05
C GLU A 64 15.87 4.54 8.98
N ILE A 65 14.78 4.83 9.68
CA ILE A 65 14.85 5.37 11.03
C ILE A 65 15.38 4.21 11.85
N LEU A 66 16.70 4.09 11.80
CA LEU A 66 17.52 3.55 12.86
C LEU A 66 17.18 4.38 14.10
N VAL A 67 16.02 4.11 14.70
CA VAL A 67 15.73 4.47 16.06
C VAL A 67 16.85 3.78 16.81
N ASN A 68 17.83 4.56 17.23
CA ASN A 68 19.02 4.12 17.93
C ASN A 68 18.66 3.67 19.37
N VAL A 69 17.52 2.99 19.51
CA VAL A 69 17.07 2.27 20.69
C VAL A 69 17.78 0.93 20.60
N PRO A 70 18.78 0.69 21.46
CA PRO A 70 19.48 -0.58 21.45
C PRO A 70 18.45 -1.66 21.79
N LEU A 71 18.20 -2.60 20.87
CA LEU A 71 17.30 -3.74 21.12
C LEU A 71 17.83 -4.65 22.24
N ASP A 72 19.13 -4.51 22.58
CA ASP A 72 19.84 -5.17 23.67
C ASP A 72 19.87 -4.34 24.98
N TYR A 73 19.15 -3.21 25.04
CA TYR A 73 19.18 -2.35 26.22
C TYR A 73 18.49 -3.04 27.40
N GLN A 74 19.28 -3.74 28.22
CA GLN A 74 18.85 -4.31 29.49
C GLN A 74 18.40 -3.20 30.45
N LEU A 75 17.14 -2.79 30.36
CA LEU A 75 16.50 -1.81 31.25
C LEU A 75 16.47 -2.28 32.72
N SER A 76 16.77 -3.55 33.01
CA SER A 76 16.74 -4.12 34.36
C SER A 76 17.66 -3.39 35.36
N SER A 77 18.73 -2.72 34.91
CA SER A 77 19.69 -2.06 35.79
C SER A 77 19.58 -0.54 35.89
N LYS A 78 18.72 0.12 35.09
CA LYS A 78 18.74 1.60 34.92
C LYS A 78 17.40 2.31 35.07
N THR A 79 16.30 1.57 35.22
CA THR A 79 14.95 2.13 35.45
C THR A 79 14.79 2.84 36.80
N SER A 80 15.71 2.63 37.74
CA SER A 80 15.67 3.26 39.06
C SER A 80 16.00 4.76 39.05
N SER A 81 16.47 5.32 37.92
CA SER A 81 16.94 6.71 37.83
C SER A 81 16.44 7.48 36.60
N LEU A 82 15.55 6.91 35.79
CA LEU A 82 14.97 7.62 34.66
C LEU A 82 13.87 8.55 35.18
N SER A 83 13.90 9.82 34.75
CA SER A 83 12.80 10.75 35.07
C SER A 83 11.53 10.32 34.33
N GLU A 84 10.37 10.58 34.92
CA GLU A 84 9.04 10.26 34.36
C GLU A 84 8.91 10.66 32.88
N VAL A 85 9.44 11.84 32.54
CA VAL A 85 9.51 12.41 31.18
C VAL A 85 10.31 11.53 30.21
N GLN A 86 11.38 10.88 30.65
CA GLN A 86 12.19 10.00 29.80
C GLN A 86 11.50 8.65 29.56
N THR A 87 10.71 8.17 30.53
CA THR A 87 9.91 6.95 30.39
C THR A 87 8.75 7.11 29.40
N GLU A 88 8.09 8.28 29.37
CA GLU A 88 7.01 8.56 28.41
C GLU A 88 7.51 8.62 26.96
N ALA A 89 8.61 9.33 26.71
CA ALA A 89 9.22 9.38 25.37
C ALA A 89 9.69 8.00 24.89
N LEU A 90 10.14 7.16 25.82
CA LEU A 90 10.54 5.79 25.52
C LEU A 90 9.32 4.91 25.20
N LEU A 91 8.22 5.08 25.92
CA LEU A 91 6.94 4.41 25.65
C LEU A 91 6.44 4.73 24.24
N GLU A 92 6.43 6.00 23.85
CA GLU A 92 5.98 6.44 22.52
C GLU A 92 6.81 5.78 21.39
N ASN A 93 8.14 5.73 21.55
CA ASN A 93 9.03 5.07 20.60
C ASN A 93 8.72 3.58 20.45
N TYR A 94 8.48 2.86 21.54
CA TYR A 94 8.17 1.43 21.48
C TYR A 94 6.75 1.17 20.95
N GLN A 95 5.78 2.05 21.22
CA GLN A 95 4.44 1.98 20.63
C GLN A 95 4.48 2.21 19.12
N LEU A 96 5.36 3.10 18.62
CA LEU A 96 5.60 3.27 17.20
C LEU A 96 6.06 1.96 16.56
N LEU A 97 7.00 1.24 17.18
CA LEU A 97 7.48 -0.05 16.66
C LEU A 97 6.36 -1.10 16.57
N LEU A 98 5.46 -1.16 17.57
CA LEU A 98 4.26 -1.99 17.50
C LEU A 98 3.33 -1.59 16.34
N SER A 99 3.16 -0.27 16.11
CA SER A 99 2.33 0.25 15.00
C SER A 99 2.90 -0.12 13.63
N LEU A 100 4.22 -0.28 13.53
CA LEU A 100 4.93 -0.75 12.35
C LEU A 100 4.83 -2.29 12.17
N GLY A 101 4.16 -3.00 13.08
CA GLY A 101 3.99 -4.44 13.01
C GLY A 101 5.19 -5.24 13.50
N ILE A 102 6.20 -4.58 14.07
CA ILE A 102 7.35 -5.24 14.68
C ILE A 102 6.87 -5.92 15.97
N LYS A 103 7.06 -7.23 16.05
CA LYS A 103 6.74 -8.05 17.23
C LYS A 103 7.95 -8.89 17.55
N SER A 104 8.63 -8.56 18.65
CA SER A 104 9.76 -9.34 19.15
C SER A 104 9.63 -9.52 20.66
N ARG A 105 10.21 -10.60 21.18
CA ARG A 105 10.27 -10.86 22.62
C ARG A 105 10.85 -9.65 23.37
N ASP A 106 11.96 -9.10 22.89
CA ASP A 106 12.66 -7.99 23.52
C ASP A 106 11.82 -6.71 23.56
N LEU A 107 11.06 -6.43 22.49
CA LEU A 107 10.13 -5.31 22.44
C LEU A 107 9.06 -5.41 23.53
N PHE A 108 8.44 -6.58 23.66
CA PHE A 108 7.42 -6.83 24.68
C PHE A 108 8.01 -6.83 26.11
N LEU A 109 9.23 -7.35 26.30
CA LEU A 109 9.93 -7.26 27.58
C LEU A 109 10.22 -5.81 27.99
N ASN A 110 10.68 -4.98 27.05
CA ASN A 110 11.03 -3.58 27.31
C ASN A 110 9.77 -2.75 27.62
N LEU A 111 8.69 -2.95 26.86
CA LEU A 111 7.39 -2.32 27.16
C LEU A 111 6.86 -2.74 28.54
N GLY A 112 6.94 -4.02 28.89
CA GLY A 112 6.55 -4.49 30.22
C GLY A 112 7.35 -3.84 31.36
N GLN A 113 8.65 -3.61 31.15
CA GLN A 113 9.49 -2.92 32.13
C GLN A 113 9.15 -1.43 32.27
N ILE A 114 8.83 -0.76 31.17
CA ILE A 114 8.44 0.67 31.17
C ILE A 114 7.09 0.85 31.88
N GLU A 115 6.08 0.07 31.53
CA GLU A 115 4.77 0.13 32.19
C GLU A 115 4.88 -0.18 33.68
N LYS A 116 5.73 -1.15 34.06
CA LYS A 116 6.02 -1.43 35.47
C LYS A 116 6.66 -0.23 36.17
N ALA A 117 7.59 0.48 35.51
CA ALA A 117 8.23 1.67 36.07
C ALA A 117 7.25 2.85 36.22
N LEU A 118 6.25 2.95 35.33
CA LEU A 118 5.15 3.92 35.39
C LEU A 118 4.07 3.54 36.43
N GLY A 119 4.15 2.37 37.05
CA GLY A 119 3.16 1.85 38.00
C GLY A 119 1.98 1.12 37.34
N ASN A 120 1.93 1.05 36.01
CA ASN A 120 0.90 0.38 35.21
C ASN A 120 1.10 -1.15 35.20
N THR A 121 0.97 -1.77 36.36
CA THR A 121 1.32 -3.18 36.58
C THR A 121 0.48 -4.16 35.74
N GLU A 122 -0.79 -3.83 35.46
CA GLU A 122 -1.68 -4.66 34.65
C GLU A 122 -1.28 -4.68 33.16
N GLN A 123 -0.93 -3.51 32.61
CA GLN A 123 -0.40 -3.40 31.25
C GLN A 123 0.97 -4.08 31.14
N ALA A 124 1.83 -3.93 32.16
CA ALA A 124 3.11 -4.63 32.22
C ALA A 124 2.93 -6.16 32.15
N GLN A 125 1.98 -6.71 32.88
CA GLN A 125 1.67 -8.14 32.86
C GLN A 125 1.23 -8.61 31.47
N THR A 126 0.43 -7.80 30.78
CA THR A 126 -0.01 -8.09 29.40
C THR A 126 1.19 -8.20 28.46
N TYR A 127 2.12 -7.24 28.54
CA TYR A 127 3.34 -7.26 27.71
C TYR A 127 4.29 -8.41 28.07
N PHE A 128 4.48 -8.74 29.36
CA PHE A 128 5.27 -9.91 29.74
C PHE A 128 4.65 -11.22 29.25
N THR A 129 3.33 -11.33 29.29
CA THR A 129 2.61 -12.51 28.77
C THR A 129 2.80 -12.63 27.25
N ALA A 130 2.71 -11.51 26.51
CA ALA A 130 2.98 -11.48 25.07
C ALA A 130 4.43 -11.88 24.74
N ALA A 131 5.40 -11.44 25.55
CA ALA A 131 6.80 -11.85 25.37
C ALA A 131 6.99 -13.36 25.54
N LEU A 132 6.34 -13.96 26.54
CA LEU A 132 6.39 -15.40 26.80
C LEU A 132 5.73 -16.23 25.69
N GLN A 133 4.65 -15.71 25.09
CA GLN A 133 3.99 -16.38 23.97
C GLN A 133 4.90 -16.52 22.74
N ILE A 134 5.76 -15.53 22.49
CA ILE A 134 6.74 -15.58 21.39
C ILE A 134 7.83 -16.62 21.67
N ASP A 135 8.28 -16.74 22.92
CA ASP A 135 9.25 -17.79 23.30
C ASP A 135 8.66 -19.19 23.19
N SER A 136 7.36 -19.37 23.43
CA SER A 136 6.70 -20.67 23.35
C SER A 136 6.41 -21.15 21.93
N ASP A 137 6.57 -20.29 20.92
CA ASP A 137 6.39 -20.60 19.50
C ASP A 137 7.70 -21.04 18.80
N ILE A 138 8.81 -21.17 19.55
CA ILE A 138 10.13 -21.64 19.08
C ILE A 138 10.43 -23.03 19.67
#